data_AF-A0A9Q0X300-F1
#
_entry.id   AF-A0A9Q0X300-F1
#
_cell.length_a   1.000
_cell.length_b   1.000
_cell.length_c   1.000
_cell.angle_alpha   90.00
_cell.angle_beta   90.00
_cell.angle_gamma   90.00
#
_symmetry.space_group_name_H-M   'P 1'
#
loop_
_entity.id
_entity.type
_entity.pdbx_description
1 polymer ?
#
loop_
_entity_poly.entity_id
_entity_poly.type
_entity_poly.pdbx_seq_one_letter_code
_entity_poly.pdbx_strand_id
1 'polypeptide(L)' 'MRNGGEENTPGRPKSDDFGRAVSRMAVAQICERVGFDGFKKSALDSLSDITIQYLSDLGKTASFYANLSASAKVSYY' A
#
# COMPACT_ATOMS: atom_id res chain seq x y z
N MET A 1 4.17 -27.38 35.32
CA MET A 1 4.93 -27.39 34.06
C MET A 1 4.04 -26.87 32.95
N ARG A 2 4.53 -25.85 32.24
CA ARG A 2 3.94 -25.14 31.11
C ARG A 2 3.88 -26.06 29.89
N ASN A 3 2.86 -25.89 29.04
CA ASN A 3 3.05 -25.83 27.58
C ASN A 3 1.74 -25.38 26.93
N GLY A 4 1.71 -24.10 26.55
CA GLY A 4 0.73 -23.57 25.61
C GLY A 4 1.13 -23.99 24.21
N GLY A 5 0.22 -24.67 23.51
CA GLY A 5 0.37 -24.98 22.10
C GLY A 5 0.13 -23.72 21.28
N GLU A 6 1.18 -23.26 20.61
CA GLU A 6 1.09 -22.25 19.56
C GLU A 6 0.39 -22.90 18.35
N GLU A 7 -0.88 -22.53 18.16
CA GLU A 7 -1.65 -22.83 16.97
C GLU A 7 -0.97 -22.19 15.75
N ASN A 8 -0.24 -23.02 15.00
CA ASN A 8 0.29 -22.65 13.70
C ASN A 8 -0.89 -22.59 12.71
N THR A 9 -1.58 -21.45 12.67
CA THR A 9 -2.49 -21.17 11.56
C THR A 9 -1.65 -21.00 10.30
N PRO A 10 -1.96 -21.72 9.19
CA PRO A 10 -1.24 -21.55 7.94
C PRO A 10 -1.57 -20.16 7.41
N GLY A 11 -0.67 -19.21 7.69
CA GLY A 11 -0.79 -17.83 7.29
C GLY A 11 -1.01 -17.75 5.79
N ARG A 12 -2.11 -17.10 5.40
CA ARG A 12 -2.40 -16.67 4.04
C ARG A 12 -1.09 -16.20 3.39
N PRO A 13 -0.74 -16.67 2.17
CA PRO A 13 0.50 -16.27 1.52
C PRO A 13 0.61 -14.74 1.55
N LYS A 14 1.74 -14.26 2.07
CA LYS A 14 2.06 -12.87 2.41
C LYS A 14 2.20 -12.02 1.14
N SER A 15 1.09 -11.89 0.42
CA SER A 15 0.96 -11.18 -0.86
C SER A 15 1.26 -9.68 -0.76
N ASP A 16 1.27 -9.16 0.44
CA ASP A 16 1.63 -7.81 0.83
C ASP A 16 3.15 -7.57 0.86
N ASP A 17 3.99 -8.60 1.04
CA ASP A 17 5.45 -8.42 1.10
C ASP A 17 6.05 -7.92 -0.21
N PHE A 18 5.59 -8.44 -1.35
CA PHE A 18 6.05 -7.99 -2.66
C PHE A 18 5.62 -6.55 -2.95
N GLY A 19 4.36 -6.23 -2.69
CA GLY A 19 3.83 -4.86 -2.85
C GLY A 19 4.58 -3.86 -1.96
N ARG A 20 4.89 -4.25 -0.73
CA ARG A 20 5.71 -3.45 0.20
C ARG A 20 7.15 -3.27 -0.31
N ALA A 21 7.78 -4.33 -0.83
CA ALA A 21 9.13 -4.26 -1.39
C ALA A 21 9.20 -3.33 -2.61
N VAL A 22 8.23 -3.43 -3.53
CA VAL A 22 8.14 -2.55 -4.71
C VAL A 22 7.90 -1.10 -4.29
N SER A 23 6.99 -0.86 -3.34
CA SER A 23 6.73 0.49 -2.82
C SER A 23 7.99 1.08 -2.19
N ARG A 24 8.72 0.28 -1.41
CA ARG A 24 9.99 0.68 -0.80
C ARG A 24 11.06 1.04 -1.82
N MET A 25 11.15 0.27 -2.91
CA MET A 25 12.05 0.56 -4.02
C MET A 25 11.67 1.87 -4.73
N ALA A 26 10.38 2.09 -5.01
CA ALA A 26 9.89 3.30 -5.65
C ALA A 26 10.19 4.55 -4.80
N VAL A 27 9.95 4.49 -3.48
CA VAL A 27 10.28 5.59 -2.56
C VAL A 27 11.79 5.87 -2.55
N ALA A 28 12.63 4.82 -2.51
CA ALA A 28 14.08 4.99 -2.52
C ALA A 28 14.56 5.70 -3.80
N GLN A 29 14.02 5.33 -4.97
CA GLN A 29 14.34 5.99 -6.24
C GLN A 29 13.86 7.45 -6.28
N ILE A 30 12.71 7.77 -5.67
CA ILE A 30 12.25 9.15 -5.55
C ILE A 30 13.22 9.95 -4.67
N CYS A 31 13.62 9.41 -3.52
CA CYS A 31 14.59 10.05 -2.64
C CYS A 31 15.92 10.32 -3.36
N GLU A 32 16.45 9.35 -4.10
CA GLU A 32 17.66 9.52 -4.92
C GLU A 32 17.50 10.65 -5.94
N ARG A 33 16.38 10.67 -6.69
CA ARG A 33 16.10 11.73 -7.68
C ARG A 33 15.94 13.12 -7.07
N VAL A 34 15.46 13.21 -5.84
CA VAL A 34 15.35 14.48 -5.10
C VAL A 34 16.72 14.95 -4.57
N GLY A 35 17.74 14.08 -4.60
CA GLY A 35 19.10 14.41 -4.16
C GLY A 35 19.41 13.99 -2.73
N PHE A 36 18.63 13.07 -2.15
CA PHE A 36 18.99 12.46 -0.87
C PHE A 36 20.11 11.44 -1.06
N ASP A 37 21.25 11.70 -0.43
CA ASP A 37 22.44 10.82 -0.46
C ASP A 37 22.26 9.57 0.42
N GLY A 38 21.26 9.59 1.31
CA GLY A 38 20.90 8.44 2.14
C GLY A 38 19.71 8.71 3.06
N PHE A 39 19.04 7.64 3.50
CA PHE A 39 17.91 7.71 4.41
C PHE A 39 17.97 6.60 5.46
N LYS A 40 17.36 6.84 6.64
CA LYS A 40 17.18 5.80 7.65
C LYS A 40 16.20 4.74 7.13
N LYS A 41 16.49 3.46 7.37
CA LYS A 41 15.60 2.35 6.98
C LYS A 41 14.18 2.50 7.54
N SER A 42 14.04 2.99 8.77
CA SER A 42 12.73 3.27 9.38
C SER A 42 11.96 4.36 8.66
N ALA A 43 12.63 5.45 8.27
CA ALA A 43 11.99 6.54 7.52
C ALA A 43 11.52 6.06 6.13
N LEU A 44 12.33 5.27 5.44
CA LEU A 44 11.95 4.67 4.16
C LEU A 44 10.73 3.76 4.31
N ASP A 45 10.69 2.94 5.36
CA ASP A 45 9.55 2.07 5.62
C ASP A 45 8.27 2.87 5.89
N SER A 46 8.36 3.91 6.72
CA SER A 46 7.22 4.80 6.98
C SER A 46 6.73 5.52 5.73
N LEU A 47 7.63 6.02 4.86
CA LEU A 47 7.22 6.62 3.59
C LEU A 47 6.57 5.59 2.65
N SER A 48 7.05 4.35 2.68
CA SER A 48 6.46 3.25 1.90
C SER A 48 5.04 2.96 2.36
N ASP A 49 4.81 2.91 3.67
CA ASP A 49 3.48 2.74 4.27
C ASP A 49 2.52 3.85 3.89
N ILE A 50 2.96 5.11 4.01
CA ILE A 50 2.17 6.28 3.61
C ILE A 50 1.83 6.23 2.12
N THR A 51 2.79 5.83 1.27
CA THR A 51 2.58 5.72 -0.18
C THR A 51 1.54 4.66 -0.51
N ILE A 52 1.60 3.48 0.13
CA ILE A 52 0.62 2.40 -0.07
C ILE A 52 -0.78 2.86 0.36
N GLN A 53 -0.88 3.52 1.51
CA GLN A 53 -2.15 4.04 2.01
C GLN A 53 -2.74 5.09 1.07
N TYR A 54 -1.91 6.03 0.62
CA TYR A 54 -2.33 7.08 -0.30
C TYR A 54 -2.85 6.53 -1.63
N LEU A 55 -2.12 5.59 -2.25
CA LEU A 55 -2.55 4.95 -3.50
C LEU A 55 -3.86 4.18 -3.32
N SER A 56 -4.02 3.50 -2.18
CA SER A 56 -5.26 2.78 -1.86
C SER A 56 -6.45 3.71 -1.73
N ASP A 57 -6.28 4.84 -1.05
CA ASP A 57 -7.36 5.81 -0.86
C ASP A 57 -7.68 6.56 -2.16
N LEU A 58 -6.67 6.91 -2.94
CA LEU A 58 -6.85 7.47 -4.28
C LEU A 58 -7.66 6.53 -5.18
N GLY A 59 -7.35 5.23 -5.15
CA GLY A 59 -8.09 4.21 -5.90
C GLY A 59 -9.56 4.11 -5.49
N LYS A 60 -9.84 4.18 -4.18
CA LYS A 60 -11.22 4.20 -3.65
C LYS A 60 -11.97 5.45 -4.12
N THR A 61 -11.34 6.62 -4.04
CA THR A 61 -11.93 7.88 -4.50
C THR A 61 -12.21 7.87 -6.01
N ALA A 62 -11.25 7.38 -6.81
CA ALA A 62 -11.43 7.25 -8.26
C ALA A 62 -12.59 6.30 -8.60
N SER A 63 -12.68 5.16 -7.90
CA SER A 63 -13.77 4.19 -8.08
C SER A 63 -15.12 4.78 -7.68
N PHE A 64 -15.17 5.56 -6.60
CA PHE A 64 -16.38 6.27 -6.19
C PHE A 64 -16.84 7.26 -7.25
N TYR A 65 -15.92 8.05 -7.81
CA TYR A 65 -16.26 9.01 -8.87
C TYR A 65 -16.70 8.32 -10.17
N ALA A 66 -16.04 7.22 -10.55
CA ALA A 66 -16.45 6.40 -11.69
C ALA A 66 -17.86 5.84 -11.50
N ASN A 67 -18.15 5.29 -10.32
CA ASN A 67 -19.48 4.79 -9.98
C ASN A 67 -20.54 5.89 -10.00
N LEU A 68 -20.25 7.09 -9.50
CA LEU A 68 -21.15 8.24 -9.61
C LEU A 68 -21.41 8.64 -11.07
N SER A 69 -20.37 8.64 -11.92
CA SER A 69 -20.49 8.98 -13.33
C SER A 69 -21.29 7.93 -14.13
N ALA A 70 -21.15 6.65 -13.75
CA ALA A 70 -21.92 5.55 -14.34
C ALA A 70 -23.39 5.62 -13.94
N SER A 71 -23.69 5.91 -12.67
CA SER A 71 -25.05 6.15 -12.19
C SER A 71 -25.69 7.40 -12.80
N ALA A 72 -24.91 8.48 -12.97
CA ALA A 72 -25.37 9.68 -13.66
C ALA A 72 -25.71 9.35 -15.13
N LYS A 73 -24.85 8.62 -15.85
CA LYS A 73 -25.11 8.19 -17.23
C LYS A 73 -26.37 7.31 -17.38
N VAL A 74 -26.65 6.44 -16.42
CA VAL A 74 -27.84 5.56 -16.44
C VAL A 74 -29.13 6.35 -16.20
N SER A 75 -29.07 7.48 -15.50
CA SER A 75 -30.27 8.28 -15.19
C SER A 75 -30.71 9.23 -16.31
N TYR A 76 -29.91 9.40 -17.38
CA TYR A 76 -30.23 10.27 -18.53
C TYR A 76 -30.74 9.51 -19.78
N TYR A 77 -31.07 8.23 -19.65
CA TYR A 77 -31.74 7.42 -20.68
C TYR A 77 -33.06 6.87 -20.12
#